data_AF-A0AAV7QPN9-F1
#
_entry.id   AF-A0AAV7QPN9-F1
#
_cell.length_a   1.000
_cell.length_b   1.000
_cell.length_c   1.000
_cell.angle_alpha   90.00
_cell.angle_beta   90.00
_cell.angle_gamma   90.00
#
_symmetry.space_group_name_H-M   'P 1'
#
loop_
_entity.id
_entity.type
_entity.pdbx_description
1 polymer ?
#
loop_
_entity_poly.entity_id
_entity_poly.type
_entity_poly.pdbx_seq_one_letter_code
_entity_poly.pdbx_strand_id
1 'polypeptide(L)'
;MVVERARPLLIPLSEVVEATAQDECLQLAITATRTGNWRALQRPDAFRTQEAQARLHALFNIRQELSVSEDGCLLRGLRLVIPLSLTTRTVSLAHGAHQA
;
A
#
# COMPACT_ATOMS: atom_id res chain seq x y z
N MET A 1 -3.53 39.58 -4.62
CA MET A 1 -2.66 38.63 -5.35
C MET A 1 -1.99 37.75 -4.31
N VAL A 2 -2.63 36.63 -3.94
CA VAL A 2 -2.10 35.70 -2.94
C VAL A 2 -1.43 34.58 -3.70
N VAL A 3 -0.09 34.55 -3.65
CA VAL A 3 0.70 33.42 -4.16
C VAL A 3 0.84 32.43 -3.00
N GLU A 4 -0.23 31.69 -2.74
CA GLU A 4 -0.16 30.55 -1.82
C GLU A 4 0.72 29.49 -2.47
N ARG A 5 1.87 29.25 -1.83
CA ARG A 5 2.86 28.27 -2.26
C ARG A 5 2.19 26.90 -2.27
N ALA A 6 1.83 26.42 -3.46
CA ALA A 6 1.60 25.00 -3.72
C ALA A 6 2.89 24.24 -3.39
N ARG A 7 3.09 23.90 -2.12
CA ARG A 7 4.06 22.86 -1.76
C ARG A 7 3.48 21.59 -2.36
N PRO A 8 4.15 20.93 -3.32
CA PRO A 8 3.67 19.64 -3.75
C PRO A 8 3.62 18.76 -2.49
N LEU A 9 2.41 18.34 -2.12
CA LEU A 9 2.11 17.45 -0.99
C LEU A 9 2.68 16.07 -1.35
N LEU A 10 4.00 15.97 -1.36
CA LEU A 10 4.75 14.77 -1.69
C LEU A 10 4.94 13.98 -0.40
N ILE A 11 4.28 12.84 -0.29
CA ILE A 11 4.73 11.81 0.65
C ILE A 11 6.07 11.31 0.09
N PRO A 12 7.19 11.48 0.80
CA PRO A 12 8.47 11.04 0.31
C PRO A 12 8.47 9.51 0.18
N LEU A 13 9.15 9.00 -0.85
CA LEU A 13 9.23 7.55 -1.08
C LEU A 13 9.77 6.80 0.14
N SER A 14 10.71 7.40 0.88
CA SER A 14 11.25 6.83 2.13
C SER A 14 10.17 6.58 3.19
N GLU A 15 9.22 7.50 3.35
CA GLU A 15 8.10 7.33 4.29
C GLU A 15 7.16 6.21 3.82
N VAL A 16 6.95 6.07 2.50
CA VAL A 16 6.20 4.94 1.94
C VAL A 16 6.92 3.61 2.18
N VAL A 17 8.23 3.56 1.98
CA VAL A 17 9.06 2.37 2.23
C VAL A 17 8.99 1.97 3.70
N GLU A 18 9.19 2.92 4.62
CA GLU A 18 9.10 2.68 6.06
C GLU A 18 7.71 2.21 6.49
N ALA A 19 6.66 2.89 6.01
CA ALA A 19 5.29 2.49 6.30
C ALA A 19 4.93 1.13 5.68
N THR A 20 5.51 0.80 4.52
CA THR A 20 5.35 -0.52 3.89
C THR A 20 6.06 -1.59 4.71
N ALA A 21 7.23 -1.30 5.29
CA ALA A 21 7.95 -2.22 6.16
C ALA A 21 7.18 -2.54 7.45
N GLN A 22 6.39 -1.58 7.95
CA GLN A 22 5.56 -1.75 9.15
C GLN A 22 4.16 -2.35 8.86
N ASP A 23 3.72 -2.39 7.60
CA ASP A 23 2.42 -2.94 7.21
C ASP A 23 2.53 -4.46 7.00
N GLU A 24 2.11 -5.24 8.01
CA GLU A 24 2.15 -6.71 7.99
C GLU A 24 1.44 -7.30 6.76
N CYS A 25 0.32 -6.72 6.32
CA CYS A 25 -0.40 -7.20 5.14
C CYS A 25 0.41 -7.01 3.86
N LEU A 26 1.04 -5.83 3.70
CA LEU A 26 1.88 -5.57 2.53
C LEU A 26 3.15 -6.43 2.55
N GLN A 27 3.78 -6.64 3.71
CA GLN A 27 4.94 -7.53 3.82
C GLN A 27 4.61 -8.98 3.45
N LEU A 28 3.45 -9.48 3.86
CA LEU A 28 2.96 -10.80 3.45
C LEU A 28 2.70 -10.86 1.95
N ALA A 29 2.04 -9.85 1.39
CA ALA A 29 1.80 -9.74 -0.05
C ALA A 29 3.11 -9.66 -0.86
N ILE A 30 4.09 -8.89 -0.40
CA ILE A 30 5.42 -8.78 -1.00
C ILE A 30 6.11 -10.14 -1.02
N THR A 31 6.10 -10.85 0.12
CA THR A 31 6.71 -12.17 0.25
C THR A 31 6.02 -13.19 -0.66
N ALA A 32 4.69 -13.19 -0.71
CA ALA A 32 3.93 -14.06 -1.61
C ALA A 32 4.13 -13.72 -3.09
N THR A 33 4.31 -12.45 -3.44
CA THR A 33 4.63 -12.01 -4.80
C THR A 33 6.02 -12.50 -5.21
N ARG A 34 7.03 -12.36 -4.34
CA ARG A 34 8.40 -12.80 -4.61
C ARG A 34 8.54 -14.32 -4.71
N THR A 35 7.85 -15.05 -3.84
CA THR A 35 7.93 -16.52 -3.76
C THR A 35 6.93 -17.24 -4.66
N GLY A 36 5.95 -16.51 -5.22
CA GLY A 36 4.80 -17.08 -5.92
C GLY A 36 3.81 -17.83 -5.02
N ASN A 37 4.03 -17.86 -3.70
CA ASN A 37 3.28 -18.72 -2.78
C ASN A 37 2.09 -18.01 -2.12
N TRP A 38 1.20 -17.46 -2.95
CA TRP A 38 -0.03 -16.80 -2.48
C TRP A 38 -1.03 -17.76 -1.82
N ARG A 39 -1.00 -19.05 -2.17
CA ARG A 39 -1.92 -20.06 -1.63
C ARG A 39 -1.76 -20.26 -0.13
N ALA A 40 -0.53 -20.14 0.38
CA ALA A 40 -0.26 -20.26 1.82
C ALA A 40 -0.97 -19.17 2.66
N LEU A 41 -1.24 -18.01 2.07
CA LEU A 41 -1.90 -16.87 2.71
C LEU A 41 -3.43 -16.93 2.65
N GLN A 42 -4.04 -17.92 1.98
CA GLN A 42 -5.50 -18.07 1.95
C GLN A 42 -6.04 -18.80 3.19
N ARG A 43 -5.17 -19.24 4.10
CA ARG A 43 -5.60 -19.94 5.32
C ARG A 43 -6.25 -18.96 6.30
N PRO A 44 -7.47 -19.26 6.80
CA PRO A 44 -8.19 -18.38 7.75
C PRO A 44 -7.38 -18.07 9.01
N ASP A 45 -6.54 -19.02 9.45
CA ASP A 45 -5.77 -18.92 10.70
C ASP A 45 -4.51 -18.05 10.58
N ALA A 46 -4.19 -17.56 9.38
CA ALA A 46 -2.98 -16.76 9.16
C ALA A 46 -3.10 -15.31 9.65
N PHE A 47 -4.29 -14.86 10.09
CA PHE A 47 -4.56 -13.44 10.36
C PHE A 47 -5.17 -13.18 11.73
N ARG A 48 -4.77 -12.05 12.33
CA ARG A 48 -5.27 -11.59 13.63
C ARG A 48 -6.63 -10.91 13.54
N THR A 49 -6.97 -10.31 12.39
CA THR A 49 -8.20 -9.53 12.22
C THR A 49 -8.88 -9.83 10.88
N GLN A 50 -10.21 -9.72 10.86
CA GLN A 50 -11.03 -9.89 9.66
C GLN A 50 -10.72 -8.85 8.58
N GLU A 51 -10.36 -7.62 8.98
CA GLU A 51 -9.96 -6.55 8.07
C GLU A 51 -8.66 -6.87 7.32
N ALA A 52 -7.65 -7.40 8.03
CA ALA A 52 -6.39 -7.84 7.43
C ALA A 52 -6.63 -8.96 6.41
N GLN A 53 -7.49 -9.92 6.77
CA GLN A 53 -7.89 -11.01 5.87
C GLN A 53 -8.58 -10.49 4.60
N ALA A 54 -9.53 -9.56 4.74
CA ALA A 54 -10.23 -8.96 3.60
C ALA A 54 -9.28 -8.20 2.67
N ARG A 55 -8.32 -7.44 3.24
CA ARG A 55 -7.34 -6.67 2.47
C ARG A 55 -6.38 -7.56 1.70
N LEU A 56 -5.88 -8.63 2.33
CA LEU A 56 -5.04 -9.60 1.63
C LEU A 56 -5.81 -10.40 0.58
N HIS A 57 -7.08 -10.72 0.83
CA HIS A 57 -7.93 -11.35 -0.18
C HIS A 57 -8.13 -10.43 -1.39
N ALA A 58 -8.32 -9.12 -1.18
CA ALA A 58 -8.37 -8.14 -2.26
C ALA A 58 -7.06 -8.12 -3.07
N LEU A 59 -5.90 -8.13 -2.41
CA LEU A 59 -4.58 -8.22 -3.07
C LEU A 59 -4.40 -9.54 -3.83
N PHE A 60 -4.87 -10.66 -3.27
CA PHE A 60 -4.82 -11.97 -3.93
C PHE A 60 -5.58 -11.98 -5.27
N ASN A 61 -6.75 -11.33 -5.32
CA ASN A 61 -7.57 -11.26 -6.53
C ASN A 61 -6.86 -10.55 -7.67
N ILE A 62 -6.06 -9.53 -7.36
CA ILE A 62 -5.27 -8.76 -8.33
C ILE A 62 -3.81 -9.22 -8.43
N ARG A 63 -3.44 -10.38 -7.84
CA ARG A 63 -2.04 -10.81 -7.71
C ARG A 63 -1.23 -10.85 -9.02
N GLN A 64 -1.89 -11.05 -10.15
CA GLN A 64 -1.26 -11.09 -11.48
C GLN A 64 -0.81 -9.71 -11.96
N GLU A 65 -1.39 -8.65 -11.39
CA GLU A 65 -1.03 -7.25 -11.66
C GLU A 65 -0.01 -6.70 -10.66
N LEU A 66 0.35 -7.50 -9.65
CA LEU A 66 1.23 -7.09 -8.57
C LEU A 66 2.70 -7.37 -8.91
N SER A 67 3.56 -6.46 -8.50
CA SER A 67 5.01 -6.57 -8.61
C SER A 67 5.67 -5.95 -7.39
N VAL A 68 6.93 -6.26 -7.12
CA VAL A 68 7.68 -5.68 -5.99
C VAL A 68 8.78 -4.82 -6.55
N SER A 69 8.88 -3.57 -6.10
CA SER A 69 9.98 -2.69 -6.49
C SER A 69 11.29 -3.09 -5.79
N GLU A 70 12.41 -2.58 -6.30
CA GLU A 70 13.73 -2.79 -5.68
C GLU A 70 13.77 -2.28 -4.24
N ASP A 71 13.09 -1.16 -3.95
CA ASP A 71 12.96 -0.55 -2.63
C ASP A 71 12.06 -1.31 -1.65
N GLY A 72 11.49 -2.45 -2.07
CA GLY A 72 10.64 -3.28 -1.22
C GLY A 72 9.19 -2.78 -1.11
N CYS A 73 8.74 -1.94 -2.04
CA CYS A 73 7.34 -1.53 -2.13
C CYS A 73 6.51 -2.49 -3.00
N LEU A 74 5.23 -2.64 -2.68
CA LEU A 74 4.29 -3.35 -3.53
C LEU A 74 3.73 -2.40 -4.61
N LEU A 75 3.78 -2.84 -5.86
CA LEU A 75 3.32 -2.13 -7.03
C LEU A 75 2.13 -2.86 -7.66
N ARG A 76 1.21 -2.09 -8.23
CA ARG A 76 0.20 -2.56 -9.18
C ARG A 76 0.43 -1.83 -10.50
N GLY A 77 1.02 -2.53 -11.48
CA GLY A 77 1.57 -1.88 -12.67
C GLY A 77 2.61 -0.81 -12.28
N LEU A 78 2.35 0.46 -12.62
CA LEU A 78 3.23 1.60 -12.31
C LEU A 78 2.82 2.38 -11.04
N ARG A 79 1.86 1.88 -10.26
CA ARG A 79 1.31 2.59 -9.09
C ARG A 79 1.71 1.90 -7.79
N LEU A 80 2.09 2.68 -6.79
CA LEU A 80 2.35 2.19 -5.44
C LEU A 80 1.05 1.75 -4.76
N VAL A 81 1.09 0.59 -4.11
CA VAL A 81 0.05 0.17 -3.17
C VAL A 81 0.34 0.86 -1.83
N ILE A 82 -0.55 1.75 -1.41
CA ILE A 82 -0.34 2.59 -0.22
C ILE A 82 -0.55 1.78 1.08
N PRO A 83 0.37 1.87 2.06
CA PRO A 83 0.22 1.30 3.40
C PRO A 83 -1.02 1.84 4.14
N LEU A 84 -1.60 1.04 5.03
CA LEU A 84 -2.84 1.43 5.73
C LEU A 84 -2.64 2.70 6.56
N SER A 85 -1.50 2.79 7.24
CA SER A 85 -1.09 3.95 8.05
C SER A 85 -1.05 5.26 7.26
N LEU A 86 -0.73 5.19 5.96
CA LEU A 86 -0.69 6.35 5.07
C LEU A 86 -2.00 6.57 4.30
N THR A 87 -2.96 5.66 4.38
CA THR A 87 -4.20 5.72 3.60
C THR A 87 -5.06 6.91 4.04
N THR A 88 -5.29 7.08 5.34
CA THR A 88 -6.08 8.21 5.88
C THR A 88 -5.42 9.54 5.54
N ARG A 89 -4.09 9.63 5.69
CA ARG A 89 -3.32 10.83 5.33
C ARG A 89 -3.47 11.12 3.84
N THR A 90 -3.26 10.14 2.97
CA THR A 90 -3.38 10.31 1.51
C THR A 90 -4.79 10.75 1.09
N VAL A 91 -5.84 10.18 1.69
CA VAL A 91 -7.24 10.57 1.41
C VAL A 91 -7.52 12.00 1.87
N SER A 92 -7.05 12.40 3.05
CA SER A 92 -7.17 13.77 3.55
C SER A 92 -6.42 14.78 2.67
N LEU A 93 -5.22 14.41 2.22
CA LEU A 93 -4.42 15.23 1.29
C LEU A 93 -5.11 15.38 -0.07
N ALA A 94 -5.71 14.30 -0.60
CA ALA A 94 -6.47 14.33 -1.85
C ALA A 94 -7.75 15.17 -1.75
N HIS A 95 -8.45 15.14 -0.61
CA HIS A 95 -9.61 15.99 -0.36
C HIS A 95 -9.23 17.48 -0.28
N GLY A 96 -8.13 17.82 0.39
CA GLY A 96 -7.65 19.20 0.51
C GLY A 96 -7.20 19.83 -0.82
N ALA A 97 -6.71 19.01 -1.76
CA ALA A 97 -6.31 19.47 -3.08
C ALA A 97 -7.50 19.90 -3.98
N HIS A 98 -8.72 19.52 -3.64
CA HIS A 98 -9.93 19.83 -4.40
C HIS A 98 -10.69 21.07 -3.91
N GLN A 99 -10.29 21.70 -2.80
CA GLN A 99 -10.92 22.92 -2.26
C GLN A 99 -10.15 24.21 -2.55
N ALA A 100 -9.19 24.18 -3.49
CA ALA A 100 -8.45 25.36 -3.95
C ALA A 100 -9.03 25.94 -5.24
#